data_AF-A0A935LN41-F1
#
_entry.id   AF-A0A935LN41-F1
#
_cell.length_a   1.000
_cell.length_b   1.000
_cell.length_c   1.000
_cell.angle_alpha   90.00
_cell.angle_beta   90.00
_cell.angle_gamma   90.00
#
_symmetry.space_group_name_H-M   'P 1'
#
loop_
_entity.id
_entity.type
_entity.pdbx_description
1 polymer ?
#
loop_
_entity_poly.entity_id
_entity_poly.type
_entity_poly.pdbx_seq_one_letter_code
_entity_poly.pdbx_strand_id
1 'polypeptide(L)'
;MISLSIASSSYFLPSTIKEHIKNNNHKYKTFILHFQDESRFGLFTRVGRKLTAKGVQPICPYQHKFENTYLFGAFSPVTGERLLLELPYCNTDMFEYFLGELSKQKP
;
A
#
# COMPACT_ATOMS: atom_id res chain seq x y z
N MET A 1 4.48 -37.32 13.35
CA MET A 1 4.56 -36.34 12.26
C MET A 1 4.06 -35.00 12.79
N ILE A 2 4.94 -34.27 13.46
CA ILE A 2 4.67 -32.93 14.02
C ILE A 2 5.37 -31.98 13.06
N SER A 3 4.62 -31.31 12.18
CA SER A 3 5.20 -30.33 11.25
C SER A 3 4.77 -28.93 11.62
N LEU A 4 5.74 -28.24 12.23
CA LEU A 4 6.04 -26.81 12.13
C LEU A 4 5.00 -25.81 12.69
N SER A 5 5.30 -25.39 13.93
CA SER A 5 5.74 -24.01 14.20
C SER A 5 4.73 -22.89 13.90
N ILE A 6 3.69 -22.80 14.74
CA ILE A 6 3.04 -21.53 15.05
C ILE A 6 4.00 -20.73 15.94
N ALA A 7 5.05 -20.17 15.34
CA ALA A 7 6.04 -19.39 16.05
C ALA A 7 6.67 -18.32 15.14
N SER A 8 5.88 -17.36 14.68
CA SER A 8 6.43 -16.13 14.08
C SER A 8 5.41 -14.97 13.99
N SER A 9 4.70 -14.61 15.06
CA SER A 9 4.04 -13.28 15.11
C SER A 9 3.51 -12.83 16.49
N SER A 10 4.07 -13.29 17.61
CA SER A 10 3.62 -12.77 18.92
C SER A 10 4.06 -11.32 19.18
N TYR A 11 5.00 -10.77 18.41
CA TYR A 11 5.61 -9.45 18.64
C TYR A 11 5.20 -8.35 17.66
N PHE A 12 4.46 -8.64 16.58
CA PHE A 12 4.19 -7.64 15.54
C PHE A 12 2.92 -6.82 15.77
N LEU A 13 1.91 -7.39 16.44
CA LEU A 13 0.63 -6.71 16.63
C LEU A 13 0.62 -5.86 17.92
N PRO A 14 0.23 -4.57 17.83
CA PRO A 14 -0.05 -3.73 18.99
C PRO A 14 -0.99 -4.41 19.99
N SER A 15 -0.78 -4.16 21.29
CA SER A 15 -1.59 -4.72 22.38
C SER A 15 -3.08 -4.44 22.22
N THR A 16 -3.43 -3.25 21.72
CA THR A 16 -4.79 -2.81 21.44
C THR A 16 -5.53 -3.72 20.45
N ILE A 17 -4.86 -4.12 19.36
CA ILE A 17 -5.47 -5.00 18.35
C ILE A 17 -5.69 -6.40 18.93
N LYS A 18 -4.74 -6.90 19.75
CA LYS A 18 -4.88 -8.20 20.42
C LYS A 18 -6.06 -8.23 21.39
N GLU A 19 -6.26 -7.17 22.17
CA GLU A 19 -7.42 -7.06 23.06
C GLU A 19 -8.73 -7.03 22.29
N HIS A 20 -8.79 -6.26 21.20
CA HIS A 20 -9.99 -6.18 20.37
C HIS A 20 -10.35 -7.52 19.72
N ILE A 21 -9.36 -8.27 19.25
CA ILE A 21 -9.53 -9.64 18.75
C ILE A 21 -10.07 -10.54 19.87
N LYS A 22 -9.44 -10.52 21.05
CA LYS A 22 -9.83 -11.35 22.19
C LYS A 22 -11.28 -11.13 22.62
N ASN A 23 -11.74 -9.88 22.60
CA ASN A 23 -13.11 -9.50 22.97
C ASN A 23 -14.15 -9.97 21.93
N ASN A 24 -13.76 -10.13 20.66
CA ASN A 24 -14.65 -10.50 19.57
C ASN A 24 -14.56 -11.99 19.16
N ASN A 25 -13.73 -12.79 19.85
CA ASN A 25 -13.49 -14.21 19.55
C ASN A 25 -14.75 -15.10 19.59
N HIS A 26 -15.87 -14.61 20.13
CA HIS A 26 -17.12 -15.38 20.18
C HIS A 26 -17.89 -15.39 18.84
N LYS A 27 -17.61 -14.45 17.92
CA LYS A 27 -18.40 -14.27 16.69
C LYS A 27 -17.81 -14.95 15.45
N TYR A 28 -16.48 -15.04 15.37
CA TYR A 28 -15.78 -15.58 14.19
C TYR A 28 -14.68 -16.53 14.61
N LYS A 29 -14.54 -17.65 13.88
CA LYS A 29 -13.56 -18.71 14.16
C LYS A 29 -12.14 -18.33 13.73
N THR A 30 -12.02 -17.50 12.70
CA THR A 30 -10.75 -17.08 12.09
C THR A 30 -10.84 -15.62 11.66
N PHE A 31 -9.76 -14.88 11.83
CA PHE A 31 -9.62 -13.50 11.35
C PHE A 31 -8.28 -13.37 10.62
N ILE A 32 -8.26 -12.60 9.54
CA ILE A 32 -7.04 -12.22 8.83
C ILE A 32 -6.96 -10.70 8.89
N LEU A 33 -5.86 -10.19 9.44
CA LEU A 33 -5.61 -8.76 9.48
C LEU A 33 -4.82 -8.35 8.25
N HIS A 34 -5.38 -7.41 7.47
CA HIS A 34 -4.68 -6.74 6.39
C HIS A 34 -4.50 -5.25 6.74
N PHE A 35 -3.31 -4.74 6.49
CA PHE A 35 -3.04 -3.30 6.46
C PHE A 35 -3.08 -2.86 5.01
N GLN A 36 -3.86 -1.82 4.73
CA GLN A 36 -3.99 -1.27 3.39
C GLN A 36 -3.40 0.14 3.33
N ASP A 37 -2.85 0.50 2.19
CA ASP A 37 -2.44 1.86 1.89
C ASP A 37 -2.48 2.12 0.37
N GLU A 38 -2.49 3.40 0.01
CA GLU A 38 -2.48 3.89 -1.37
C GLU A 38 -1.27 4.80 -1.57
N SER A 39 -0.53 4.56 -2.65
CA SER A 39 0.65 5.34 -3.00
C SER A 39 0.52 5.91 -4.41
N ARG A 40 0.65 7.24 -4.51
CA ARG A 40 0.69 7.93 -5.80
C ARG A 40 2.10 7.91 -6.39
N PHE A 41 2.23 7.31 -7.55
CA PHE A 41 3.43 7.35 -8.38
C PHE A 41 3.21 8.30 -9.55
N GLY A 42 4.17 9.16 -9.85
CA GLY A 42 3.99 10.09 -10.96
C GLY A 42 5.24 10.90 -11.25
N LEU A 43 5.17 11.67 -12.32
CA LEU A 43 6.25 12.55 -12.70
C LEU A 43 6.35 13.70 -11.69
N PHE A 44 7.49 13.78 -11.01
CA PHE A 44 7.83 14.90 -10.17
C PHE A 44 8.85 15.79 -10.89
N THR A 45 8.42 16.98 -11.30
CA THR A 45 9.31 17.94 -11.96
C THR A 45 10.31 18.50 -10.96
N ARG A 46 11.55 18.01 -11.01
CA ARG A 46 12.66 18.54 -10.23
C ARG A 46 13.35 19.67 -10.99
N VAL A 47 13.52 20.82 -10.33
CA VAL A 47 14.36 21.89 -10.86
C VAL A 47 15.82 21.48 -10.68
N GLY A 48 16.50 21.19 -11.79
CA GLY A 48 17.93 20.86 -11.83
C GLY A 48 18.80 22.08 -12.13
N ARG A 49 20.10 21.98 -11.83
CA ARG A 49 21.11 22.97 -12.26
C ARG A 49 21.71 22.50 -13.59
N LYS A 50 21.97 23.44 -14.51
CA LYS A 50 22.62 23.18 -15.81
C LYS A 50 23.94 23.93 -15.86
N LEU A 51 24.96 23.31 -16.46
CA LEU A 51 26.23 23.98 -16.74
C LEU A 51 26.07 24.90 -17.96
N THR A 52 26.48 26.15 -17.81
CA THR A 52 26.52 27.16 -18.87
C THR A 52 27.84 27.92 -18.83
N ALA A 53 28.16 28.61 -19.93
CA ALA A 53 29.29 29.53 -19.96
C ALA A 53 29.12 30.64 -18.90
N LYS A 54 30.24 31.19 -18.42
CA LYS A 54 30.24 32.25 -17.40
C LYS A 54 29.42 33.45 -17.89
N GLY A 55 28.45 33.87 -17.10
CA GLY A 55 27.56 35.00 -17.43
C GLY A 55 26.35 34.64 -18.29
N VAL A 56 26.16 33.38 -18.68
CA VAL A 56 25.02 32.93 -19.50
C VAL A 56 23.99 32.22 -18.61
N GLN A 57 22.76 32.73 -18.59
CA GLN A 57 21.65 32.08 -17.89
C GLN A 57 21.19 30.83 -18.64
N PRO A 58 21.09 29.65 -17.98
CA PRO A 58 20.48 28.48 -18.59
C PRO A 58 18.99 28.70 -18.78
N ILE A 59 18.53 28.61 -20.04
CA ILE A 59 17.11 28.53 -20.38
C ILE A 59 16.78 27.05 -20.59
N CYS A 60 15.78 26.55 -19.86
CA CYS A 60 15.22 25.23 -20.08
C CYS A 60 13.70 25.34 -20.26
N PRO A 61 13.11 24.58 -21.20
CA PRO A 61 11.67 24.49 -21.30
C PRO A 61 11.14 23.80 -20.04
N TYR A 62 10.19 24.43 -19.38
CA TYR A 62 9.50 23.82 -18.25
C TYR A 62 8.55 22.74 -18.78
N GLN A 63 8.72 21.50 -18.32
CA GLN A 63 7.81 20.42 -18.66
C GLN A 63 6.76 20.25 -17.54
N HIS A 64 5.57 20.83 -17.75
CA HIS A 64 4.37 20.57 -16.95
C HIS A 64 3.73 19.27 -17.45
N LYS A 65 4.16 18.13 -16.91
CA LYS A 65 3.44 16.84 -17.06
C LYS A 65 3.05 16.34 -15.69
N PHE A 66 1.74 16.19 -15.46
CA PHE A 66 1.16 15.70 -14.21
C PHE A 66 0.59 14.29 -14.38
N GLU A 67 1.29 13.45 -15.14
CA GLU A 67 0.94 12.04 -15.29
C GLU A 67 1.25 11.32 -13.98
N ASN A 68 0.22 10.70 -13.39
CA ASN A 68 0.32 9.89 -12.20
C ASN A 68 -0.49 8.59 -12.36
N THR A 69 -0.11 7.60 -11.57
CA THR A 69 -0.75 6.32 -11.39
C THR A 69 -0.78 6.04 -9.89
N TYR A 70 -1.72 5.21 -9.47
CA TYR A 70 -1.94 4.90 -8.07
C TYR A 70 -1.73 3.42 -7.82
N LEU A 71 -0.95 3.09 -6.80
CA LEU A 71 -0.76 1.72 -6.36
C LEU A 71 -1.53 1.52 -5.05
N PHE A 72 -2.54 0.66 -5.10
CA PHE A 72 -3.27 0.19 -3.94
C PHE A 72 -2.64 -1.11 -3.46
N GLY A 73 -2.31 -1.18 -2.17
CA GLY A 73 -1.69 -2.34 -1.56
C GLY A 73 -2.42 -2.76 -0.29
N ALA A 74 -2.67 -4.05 -0.12
CA ALA A 74 -3.07 -4.65 1.15
C ALA A 74 -2.11 -5.79 1.51
N PHE A 75 -1.62 -5.80 2.75
CA PHE A 75 -0.63 -6.76 3.23
C PHE A 75 -1.02 -7.30 4.59
N SER A 76 -0.97 -8.63 4.76
CA SER A 76 -1.09 -9.25 6.08
C SER A 76 0.30 -9.55 6.66
N PRO A 77 0.66 -8.98 7.82
CA PRO A 77 1.93 -9.28 8.47
C PRO A 77 1.93 -10.66 9.15
N VAL A 78 0.76 -11.29 9.29
CA VAL A 78 0.61 -12.58 9.96
C VAL A 78 0.72 -13.72 8.95
N THR A 79 0.02 -13.62 7.81
CA THR A 79 0.00 -14.67 6.78
C THR A 79 1.01 -14.43 5.66
N GLY A 80 1.51 -13.20 5.50
CA GLY A 80 2.36 -12.80 4.38
C GLY A 80 1.62 -12.61 3.05
N GLU A 81 0.29 -12.68 3.06
CA GLU A 81 -0.56 -12.46 1.89
C GLU A 81 -0.56 -10.98 1.47
N ARG A 82 -0.68 -10.77 0.16
CA ARG A 82 -0.63 -9.42 -0.42
C ARG A 82 -1.54 -9.30 -1.64
N LEU A 83 -2.21 -8.17 -1.74
CA LEU A 83 -2.90 -7.69 -2.94
C LEU A 83 -2.28 -6.37 -3.35
N LEU A 84 -1.95 -6.24 -4.63
CA LEU A 84 -1.39 -5.03 -5.24
C LEU A 84 -2.17 -4.76 -6.52
N LEU A 85 -2.76 -3.56 -6.63
CA LEU A 85 -3.47 -3.12 -7.83
C LEU A 85 -2.93 -1.77 -8.27
N GLU A 86 -2.54 -1.69 -9.53
CA GLU A 86 -2.24 -0.42 -10.19
C GLU A 86 -3.52 0.13 -10.81
N LEU A 87 -3.94 1.31 -10.36
CA LEU A 87 -5.16 1.98 -10.79
C LEU A 87 -4.83 3.40 -11.29
N PRO A 88 -5.54 3.89 -12.31
CA PRO A 88 -5.24 5.19 -12.91
C PRO A 88 -5.58 6.37 -11.98
N TYR A 89 -6.53 6.19 -11.05
CA TYR A 89 -7.04 7.24 -10.19
C TYR A 89 -7.25 6.74 -8.76
N CYS A 90 -7.13 7.64 -7.79
CA CYS A 90 -7.66 7.43 -6.45
C CYS A 90 -9.03 8.09 -6.33
N ASN A 91 -10.09 7.30 -6.55
CA ASN A 91 -11.47 7.70 -6.35
C ASN A 91 -12.27 6.56 -5.68
N THR A 92 -13.52 6.85 -5.32
CA THR A 92 -14.39 5.88 -4.64
C THR A 92 -14.62 4.62 -5.48
N ASP A 93 -14.81 4.74 -6.79
CA ASP A 93 -15.07 3.61 -7.69
C ASP A 93 -13.87 2.64 -7.75
N MET A 94 -12.65 3.18 -7.85
CA MET A 94 -11.41 2.41 -7.86
C MET A 94 -11.14 1.75 -6.51
N PHE A 95 -11.49 2.43 -5.40
CA PHE A 95 -11.39 1.85 -4.07
C PHE A 95 -12.41 0.72 -3.85
N GLU A 96 -13.65 0.87 -4.32
CA GLU A 96 -14.65 -0.20 -4.29
C GLU A 96 -14.18 -1.40 -5.12
N TYR A 97 -13.61 -1.16 -6.31
CA TYR A 97 -12.99 -2.21 -7.12
C TYR A 97 -11.88 -2.94 -6.35
N PHE A 98 -11.00 -2.19 -5.68
CA PHE A 98 -9.94 -2.78 -4.84
C PHE A 98 -10.49 -3.65 -3.70
N LEU A 99 -11.52 -3.19 -2.99
CA LEU A 99 -12.18 -3.99 -1.95
C LEU A 99 -12.86 -5.25 -2.52
N GLY A 100 -13.46 -5.14 -3.71
CA GLY A 100 -14.03 -6.26 -4.43
C GLY A 100 -12.99 -7.33 -4.76
N GLU A 101 -11.82 -6.92 -5.25
CA GLU A 101 -10.70 -7.83 -5.51
C GLU A 101 -10.13 -8.43 -4.20
N LEU A 102 -10.04 -7.63 -3.14
CA LEU A 102 -9.59 -8.10 -1.83
C LEU A 102 -10.52 -9.18 -1.25
N SER A 103 -11.83 -8.97 -1.37
CA SER A 103 -12.84 -9.93 -0.90
C SER A 103 -12.80 -11.26 -1.66
N LYS A 104 -12.34 -11.28 -2.91
CA LYS A 104 -12.22 -12.51 -3.71
C LYS A 104 -11.05 -13.39 -3.28
N GLN A 105 -9.96 -12.80 -2.75
CA GLN A 105 -8.74 -13.56 -2.49
C GLN A 105 -8.94 -14.62 -1.39
N LYS A 106 -9.62 -14.28 -0.28
CA LYS A 106 -10.08 -15.23 0.75
C LYS A 106 -11.21 -14.60 1.61
N PRO A 107 -12.49 -14.97 1.39
CA PRO A 107 -13.58 -14.56 2.28
C PRO A 107 -13.50 -15.24 3.66
#